data_AF-A0A938KLP9-F1
#
_entry.id   AF-A0A938KLP9-F1
#
_cell.length_a   1.000
_cell.length_b   1.000
_cell.length_c   1.000
_cell.angle_alpha   90.00
_cell.angle_beta   90.00
_cell.angle_gamma   90.00
#
_symmetry.space_group_name_H-M   'P 1'
#
loop_
_entity.id
_entity.type
_entity.pdbx_description
1 polymer ?
#
loop_
_entity_poly.entity_id
_entity_poly.type
_entity_poly.pdbx_seq_one_letter_code
_entity_poly.pdbx_strand_id
1 'polypeptide(L)'
;MPGGFSIEQVCGYPFPTGLTAAAQANRIAWAFNERGQRNLYVAAGPAFAPRRLTNHLADDGQELTSVQLSPDGSRVIYVRGGDHGSNFDDALPVNPTGVTTPVKVEIWTMPFAGGQA
;
A
#
# COMPACT_ATOMS: atom_id res chain seq x y z
N MET A 1 0.55 -1.14 -39.31
CA MET A 1 1.24 -0.61 -38.12
C MET A 1 0.72 -1.38 -36.92
N PRO A 2 1.56 -1.90 -36.01
CA PRO A 2 1.05 -2.37 -34.74
C PRO A 2 0.31 -1.20 -34.09
N GLY A 3 -0.93 -1.41 -33.65
CA GLY A 3 -1.78 -0.36 -33.10
C GLY A 3 -1.09 0.31 -31.90
N GLY A 4 -1.16 1.64 -31.84
CA GLY A 4 -0.61 2.41 -30.73
C GLY A 4 -1.25 2.03 -29.38
N PHE A 5 -0.58 2.38 -28.29
CA PHE A 5 -1.13 2.18 -26.94
C PHE A 5 -2.36 3.06 -26.71
N SER A 6 -3.35 2.55 -25.98
CA SER A 6 -4.46 3.34 -25.46
C SER A 6 -4.01 4.17 -24.24
N ILE A 7 -4.73 5.24 -23.94
CA ILE A 7 -4.45 6.05 -22.75
C ILE A 7 -4.60 5.22 -21.47
N GLU A 8 -5.56 4.30 -21.44
CA GLU A 8 -5.78 3.39 -20.30
C GLU A 8 -4.60 2.43 -20.11
N GLN A 9 -3.99 1.96 -21.21
CA GLN A 9 -2.78 1.13 -21.13
C GLN A 9 -1.60 1.92 -20.58
N VAL A 10 -1.48 3.20 -20.93
CA VAL A 10 -0.42 4.08 -20.44
C VAL A 10 -0.64 4.50 -19.00
N CYS A 11 -1.87 4.80 -18.57
CA CYS A 11 -2.18 5.26 -17.22
C CYS A 11 -2.45 4.13 -16.22
N GLY A 12 -2.63 2.89 -16.69
CA GLY A 12 -2.98 1.75 -15.86
C GLY A 12 -1.82 1.01 -15.20
N TYR A 13 -0.58 1.52 -15.33
CA TYR A 13 0.58 0.88 -14.73
C TYR A 13 0.57 0.98 -13.21
N PRO A 14 1.09 -0.03 -12.50
CA PRO A 14 1.07 -0.03 -11.06
C PRO A 14 2.33 0.64 -10.48
N PHE A 15 2.22 1.22 -9.29
CA PHE A 15 3.30 1.94 -8.62
C PHE A 15 3.68 1.24 -7.31
N PRO A 16 4.80 0.50 -7.25
CA PRO A 16 5.29 -0.10 -6.03
C PRO A 16 6.11 0.90 -5.22
N THR A 17 5.88 0.95 -3.91
CA THR A 17 6.58 1.84 -2.97
C THR A 17 6.82 1.15 -1.62
N GLY A 18 7.74 1.70 -0.81
CA GLY A 18 7.92 1.25 0.58
C GLY A 18 8.38 -0.20 0.74
N LEU A 19 9.23 -0.71 -0.15
CA LEU A 19 9.79 -2.05 -0.03
C LEU A 19 10.63 -2.16 1.26
N THR A 20 10.33 -3.17 2.07
CA THR A 20 11.01 -3.46 3.34
C THR A 20 11.19 -4.96 3.54
N ALA A 21 12.13 -5.35 4.40
CA ALA A 21 12.44 -6.74 4.73
C ALA A 21 12.48 -6.95 6.26
N ALA A 22 12.11 -8.14 6.71
CA ALA A 22 12.26 -8.54 8.10
C ALA A 22 13.74 -8.80 8.43
N ALA A 23 14.19 -8.38 9.61
CA ALA A 23 15.59 -8.50 10.02
C ALA A 23 16.01 -9.96 10.32
N GLN A 24 15.07 -10.82 10.71
CA GLN A 24 15.33 -12.18 11.20
C GLN A 24 14.55 -13.25 10.42
N ALA A 25 13.89 -12.88 9.33
CA ALA A 25 13.10 -13.81 8.51
C ALA A 25 13.20 -13.45 7.02
N ASN A 26 13.10 -14.45 6.16
CA ASN A 26 13.06 -14.26 4.69
C ASN A 26 11.68 -13.78 4.26
N ARG A 27 11.30 -12.56 4.65
CA ARG A 27 9.98 -11.94 4.39
C ARG A 27 10.17 -10.50 3.94
N ILE A 28 9.40 -10.09 2.94
CA ILE A 28 9.35 -8.73 2.44
C ILE A 28 7.90 -8.22 2.41
N ALA A 29 7.74 -6.91 2.50
CA ALA A 29 6.47 -6.21 2.37
C ALA A 29 6.66 -4.92 1.55
N TRP A 30 5.64 -4.51 0.81
CA TRP A 30 5.62 -3.26 0.07
C TRP A 30 4.18 -2.79 -0.14
N ALA A 31 4.01 -1.50 -0.43
CA ALA A 31 2.74 -0.96 -0.91
C ALA A 31 2.70 -1.00 -2.43
N PHE A 32 1.52 -1.23 -2.99
CA PHE A 32 1.32 -1.27 -4.44
C PHE A 32 0.03 -0.53 -4.80
N ASN A 33 0.14 0.49 -5.64
CA ASN A 33 -0.97 1.26 -6.15
C ASN A 33 -1.32 0.80 -7.56
N GLU A 34 -2.47 0.16 -7.72
CA GLU A 34 -2.98 -0.34 -8.99
C GLU A 34 -4.23 0.47 -9.38
N ARG A 35 -4.08 1.43 -10.30
CA ARG A 35 -5.19 2.29 -10.75
C ARG A 35 -5.93 2.98 -9.58
N GLY A 36 -5.17 3.51 -8.62
CA GLY A 36 -5.70 4.17 -7.43
C GLY A 36 -5.95 3.25 -6.24
N GLN A 37 -6.12 1.93 -6.48
CA GLN A 37 -6.33 0.94 -5.42
C GLN A 37 -5.00 0.59 -4.76
N ARG A 38 -4.80 1.10 -3.55
CA ARG A 38 -3.56 0.94 -2.79
C ARG A 38 -3.68 -0.25 -1.84
N ASN A 39 -2.80 -1.23 -1.99
CA ASN A 39 -2.75 -2.39 -1.10
C ASN A 39 -1.33 -2.71 -0.65
N LEU A 40 -1.23 -3.32 0.53
CA LEU A 40 0.00 -3.98 0.93
C LEU A 40 0.11 -5.33 0.25
N TYR A 41 1.32 -5.66 -0.16
CA TYR A 41 1.72 -6.96 -0.64
C TYR A 41 2.85 -7.50 0.22
N VAL A 42 2.91 -8.82 0.30
CA VAL A 42 3.93 -9.54 1.04
C VAL A 42 4.45 -10.73 0.24
N ALA A 43 5.68 -11.13 0.50
CA ALA A 43 6.26 -12.33 -0.06
C ALA A 43 7.26 -12.95 0.91
N ALA A 44 7.39 -14.28 0.87
CA ALA A 44 8.32 -15.02 1.71
C ALA A 44 9.25 -15.90 0.86
N GLY A 45 10.51 -16.00 1.27
CA GLY A 45 11.50 -16.85 0.63
C GLY A 45 11.20 -18.35 0.83
N PRO A 46 11.79 -19.22 0.00
CA PRO A 46 12.71 -18.88 -1.09
C PRO A 46 12.02 -18.42 -2.38
N ALA A 47 10.72 -18.67 -2.54
CA ALA A 47 10.01 -18.39 -3.79
C ALA A 47 9.69 -16.90 -3.99
N PHE A 48 9.52 -16.14 -2.90
CA PHE A 48 9.09 -14.75 -2.92
C PHE A 48 7.86 -14.49 -3.81
N ALA A 49 6.94 -15.46 -3.84
CA ALA A 49 5.69 -15.32 -4.55
C ALA A 49 4.86 -14.18 -3.91
N PRO A 50 4.48 -13.14 -4.67
CA PRO A 50 3.73 -12.00 -4.13
C PRO A 50 2.32 -12.41 -3.76
N ARG A 51 1.84 -11.94 -2.61
CA ARG A 51 0.45 -12.08 -2.17
C ARG A 51 -0.06 -10.75 -1.64
N ARG A 52 -1.27 -10.36 -2.07
CA ARG A 52 -1.98 -9.20 -1.53
C ARG A 52 -2.35 -9.44 -0.06
N LEU A 53 -1.96 -8.53 0.82
CA LEU A 53 -2.19 -8.61 2.27
C LEU A 53 -3.46 -7.87 2.69
N THR A 54 -3.74 -6.71 2.10
CA THR A 54 -4.95 -5.91 2.37
C THR A 54 -5.99 -6.07 1.27
N ASN A 55 -7.20 -5.55 1.48
CA ASN A 55 -8.29 -5.63 0.50
C ASN A 55 -8.97 -4.26 0.33
N HIS A 56 -8.19 -3.22 0.11
CA HIS A 56 -8.70 -1.89 -0.25
C HIS A 56 -8.97 -1.89 -1.76
N LEU A 57 -10.25 -1.93 -2.13
CA LEU A 57 -10.70 -2.05 -3.52
C LEU A 57 -11.20 -0.73 -4.11
N ALA A 58 -11.19 0.34 -3.33
CA ALA A 58 -11.60 1.67 -3.75
C ALA A 58 -10.37 2.54 -4.06
N ASP A 59 -10.50 3.41 -5.05
CA ASP A 59 -9.60 4.56 -5.22
C ASP A 59 -10.12 5.69 -4.33
N ASP A 60 -9.71 5.67 -3.06
CA ASP A 60 -10.16 6.60 -2.02
C ASP A 60 -9.07 7.63 -1.64
N GLY A 61 -7.97 7.65 -2.39
CA GLY A 61 -6.80 8.50 -2.16
C GLY A 61 -6.06 8.25 -0.85
N GLN A 62 -6.39 7.19 -0.10
CA GLN A 62 -5.72 6.91 1.17
C GLN A 62 -4.37 6.25 0.91
N GLU A 63 -3.29 6.95 1.23
CA GLU A 63 -1.95 6.41 1.07
C GLU A 63 -1.66 5.25 2.04
N LEU A 64 -0.68 4.42 1.66
CA LEU A 64 -0.09 3.40 2.50
C LEU A 64 1.42 3.68 2.58
N THR A 65 1.86 4.27 3.69
CA THR A 65 3.24 4.75 3.86
C THR A 65 3.91 4.12 5.08
N SER A 66 5.21 4.38 5.23
CA SER A 66 6.01 3.92 6.37
C SER A 66 5.89 2.41 6.63
N VAL A 67 5.82 1.62 5.56
CA VAL A 67 5.65 0.16 5.62
C VAL A 67 6.88 -0.47 6.27
N GLN A 68 6.66 -1.22 7.36
CA GLN A 68 7.70 -1.88 8.13
C GLN A 68 7.28 -3.31 8.50
N LEU A 69 8.26 -4.21 8.59
CA LEU A 69 8.09 -5.54 9.16
C LEU A 69 8.63 -5.58 10.58
N SER A 70 7.95 -6.30 11.47
CA SER A 70 8.54 -6.66 12.75
C SER A 70 9.84 -7.48 12.53
N PRO A 71 10.80 -7.47 13.48
CA PRO A 71 12.07 -8.17 13.28
C PRO A 71 11.91 -9.67 12.92
N ASP A 72 10.96 -10.34 13.56
CA ASP A 72 10.57 -11.75 13.32
C ASP A 72 9.73 -11.95 12.03
N GLY A 73 9.34 -10.86 11.36
CA GLY A 73 8.49 -10.83 10.18
C GLY A 73 7.06 -11.29 10.42
N SER A 74 6.58 -11.37 11.66
CA SER A 74 5.22 -11.82 11.98
C SER A 74 4.14 -10.76 11.73
N ARG A 75 4.50 -9.47 11.73
CA ARG A 75 3.58 -8.35 11.54
C ARG A 75 4.10 -7.34 10.52
N VAL A 76 3.18 -6.75 9.78
CA VAL A 76 3.38 -5.54 8.98
C VAL A 76 2.78 -4.37 9.74
N ILE A 77 3.52 -3.27 9.82
CA ILE A 77 3.10 -1.99 10.41
C ILE A 77 3.16 -0.94 9.30
N TYR A 78 2.16 -0.07 9.21
CA TYR A 78 2.09 0.95 8.18
C TYR A 78 1.19 2.11 8.61
N VAL A 79 1.32 3.25 7.94
CA VAL A 79 0.39 4.37 8.07
C VAL A 79 -0.62 4.31 6.94
N ARG A 80 -1.90 4.54 7.26
CA ARG A 80 -2.99 4.69 6.29
C ARG A 80 -3.54 6.12 6.34
N GLY A 81 -3.70 6.73 5.18
CA GLY A 81 -4.25 8.08 5.00
C GLY A 81 -3.17 9.17 4.93
N GLY A 82 -3.60 10.41 4.73
CA GLY A 82 -2.73 11.59 4.55
C GLY A 82 -2.12 11.68 3.14
N ASP A 83 -1.28 12.71 2.92
CA ASP A 83 -0.39 12.87 1.76
C ASP A 83 1.02 13.09 2.31
N HIS A 84 1.91 12.09 2.15
CA HIS A 84 3.30 12.18 2.65
C HIS A 84 4.28 12.64 1.56
N GLY A 85 3.77 13.24 0.47
CA GLY A 85 4.53 13.78 -0.67
C GLY A 85 4.85 15.28 -0.58
N SER A 86 4.50 15.95 0.53
CA SER A 86 4.85 17.35 0.85
C SER A 86 4.17 18.47 0.05
N ASN A 87 3.04 18.23 -0.63
CA ASN A 87 2.28 19.33 -1.26
C ASN A 87 1.22 19.96 -0.34
N PHE A 88 0.87 19.30 0.76
CA PHE A 88 -0.12 19.73 1.74
C PHE A 88 0.39 19.42 3.16
N ASP A 89 -0.32 19.88 4.19
CA ASP A 89 -0.03 19.49 5.56
C ASP A 89 -0.29 17.97 5.70
N ASP A 90 0.77 17.20 5.96
CA ASP A 90 0.76 15.73 6.07
C ASP A 90 -0.26 15.21 7.11
N ALA A 91 -0.65 16.04 8.08
CA ALA A 91 -1.66 15.70 9.09
C ALA A 91 -3.10 15.88 8.58
N LEU A 92 -3.30 16.59 7.46
CA LEU A 92 -4.62 16.82 6.91
C LEU A 92 -5.08 15.60 6.09
N PRO A 93 -6.31 15.13 6.34
CA PRO A 93 -6.87 14.02 5.59
C PRO A 93 -7.12 14.35 4.12
N VAL A 94 -6.64 13.49 3.22
CA VAL A 94 -6.95 13.52 1.79
C VAL A 94 -8.35 12.94 1.57
N ASN A 95 -9.29 13.74 1.05
CA ASN A 95 -10.69 13.34 0.85
C ASN A 95 -11.17 13.58 -0.60
N PRO A 96 -10.64 12.83 -1.59
CA PRO A 96 -10.99 13.01 -3.00
C PRO A 96 -12.41 12.53 -3.32
N THR A 97 -13.00 11.70 -2.45
CA THR A 97 -14.36 11.17 -2.59
C THR A 97 -15.42 12.10 -1.99
N GLY A 98 -15.02 13.19 -1.33
CA GLY A 98 -15.94 14.18 -0.77
C GLY A 98 -16.83 13.64 0.34
N VAL A 99 -16.38 12.63 1.09
CA VAL A 99 -17.17 12.05 2.19
C VAL A 99 -17.36 13.05 3.33
N THR A 100 -18.51 13.01 3.98
CA THR A 100 -18.86 13.92 5.09
C THR A 100 -18.26 13.48 6.43
N THR A 101 -17.87 12.21 6.55
CA THR A 101 -17.12 11.70 7.70
C THR A 101 -15.63 11.98 7.49
N PRO A 102 -14.95 12.67 8.42
CA PRO A 102 -13.51 12.91 8.29
C PRO A 102 -12.75 11.60 8.18
N VAL A 103 -11.95 11.47 7.12
CA VAL A 103 -10.94 10.39 7.04
C VAL A 103 -9.81 10.70 8.01
N LYS A 104 -9.08 9.67 8.43
CA LYS A 104 -8.05 9.77 9.47
C LYS A 104 -6.70 9.32 8.95
N VAL A 105 -5.64 9.87 9.52
CA VAL A 105 -4.28 9.32 9.42
C VAL A 105 -4.05 8.43 10.63
N GLU A 106 -3.78 7.15 10.39
CA GLU A 106 -3.70 6.15 11.45
C GLU A 106 -2.52 5.20 11.23
N ILE A 107 -1.95 4.70 12.33
CA ILE A 107 -0.99 3.59 12.31
C ILE A 107 -1.77 2.29 12.42
N TRP A 108 -1.57 1.41 11.44
CA TRP A 108 -2.22 0.11 11.34
C TRP A 108 -1.20 -1.01 11.51
N THR A 109 -1.67 -2.17 11.96
CA THR A 109 -0.86 -3.39 11.99
C THR A 109 -1.65 -4.58 11.48
N MET A 110 -0.99 -5.43 10.71
CA MET A 110 -1.57 -6.64 10.13
C MET A 110 -0.64 -7.84 10.39
N PRO A 111 -1.18 -9.03 10.73
CA PRO A 111 -0.39 -10.25 10.70
C PRO A 111 0.14 -10.49 9.29
N PHE A 112 1.42 -10.87 9.15
CA PHE A 112 2.00 -11.21 7.85
C PHE A 112 1.22 -12.32 7.13
N ALA A 113 0.64 -13.26 7.89
CA ALA A 113 -0.21 -14.33 7.39
C ALA A 113 -1.53 -13.84 6.76
N GLY A 114 -1.94 -12.59 7.00
CA GLY A 114 -3.28 -12.10 6.72
C GLY A 114 -4.23 -12.29 7.91
N GLY A 115 -5.41 -11.68 7.83
CA GLY A 115 -6.39 -11.60 8.91
C GLY A 115 -7.16 -10.28 8.84
N GLN A 116 -8.07 -10.04 9.77
CA GLN A 116 -8.63 -8.69 9.96
C GLN A 116 -7.64 -7.84 10.76
N ALA A 117 -7.55 -6.55 10.41
CA ALA A 117 -6.85 -5.54 11.21
C ALA A 117 -7.74 -5.13 12.39
#